data_AF-A0AB36D5P5-F1
#
_entry.id   AF-A0AB36D5P5-F1
#
_cell.length_a   1.000
_cell.length_b   1.000
_cell.length_c   1.000
_cell.angle_alpha   90.00
_cell.angle_beta   90.00
_cell.angle_gamma   90.00
#
_symmetry.space_group_name_H-M   'P 1'
#
loop_
_entity.id
_entity.type
_entity.pdbx_description
1 polymer ?
#
loop_
_entity_poly.entity_id
_entity_poly.type
_entity_poly.pdbx_seq_one_letter_code
_entity_poly.pdbx_strand_id
1 'polypeptide(L)'
;MLFHVKMTVNLPVDINPDLATQLKSDEKALAQRLQEQGKWRHLWRIAGHYANYSVFDVDSVQELHDLLMQLPLFPYMAIEVDAMCRHPSSIREDDR
;
A
#
# COMPACT_ATOMS: atom_id res chain seq x y z
N MET A 1 0.48 11.17 9.47
CA MET A 1 0.96 11.88 8.25
C MET A 1 0.42 11.12 7.06
N LEU A 2 -0.11 11.82 6.05
CA LEU A 2 -0.73 11.16 4.90
C LEU A 2 0.26 11.00 3.75
N PHE A 3 0.26 9.81 3.15
CA PHE A 3 1.05 9.49 1.97
C PHE A 3 0.17 8.85 0.91
N HIS A 4 0.23 9.38 -0.32
CA HIS A 4 -0.34 8.73 -1.48
C HIS A 4 0.72 7.79 -2.06
N VAL A 5 0.36 6.53 -2.24
CA VAL A 5 1.29 5.50 -2.67
C VAL A 5 0.70 4.75 -3.85
N LYS A 6 1.42 4.74 -4.97
CA LYS A 6 1.11 3.90 -6.12
C LYS A 6 2.03 2.69 -6.08
N MET A 7 1.44 1.49 -6.11
CA MET A 7 2.18 0.23 -6.09
C MET A 7 1.81 -0.59 -7.31
N THR A 8 2.80 -0.92 -8.13
CA THR A 8 2.65 -1.78 -9.32
C THR A 8 3.32 -3.12 -9.06
N VAL A 9 2.56 -4.22 -9.12
CA VAL A 9 3.06 -5.56 -8.85
C VAL A 9 3.55 -6.21 -10.14
N ASN A 10 4.84 -6.56 -10.16
CA ASN A 10 5.54 -7.19 -11.27
C ASN A 10 6.06 -8.57 -10.84
N LEU A 11 5.15 -9.54 -10.70
CA LEU A 11 5.54 -10.92 -10.42
C LEU A 11 6.13 -11.57 -11.68
N PRO A 12 7.28 -12.27 -11.57
CA PRO A 12 7.83 -13.07 -12.68
C PRO A 12 6.81 -14.09 -13.17
N VAL A 13 6.75 -14.30 -14.48
CA VAL A 13 5.78 -15.23 -15.11
C VAL A 13 6.10 -16.70 -14.83
N ASP A 14 7.35 -17.00 -14.51
CA ASP A 14 7.91 -18.32 -14.21
C ASP A 14 7.96 -18.62 -12.70
N ILE A 15 7.41 -17.73 -11.87
CA ILE A 15 7.32 -17.98 -10.43
C ILE A 15 6.52 -19.24 -10.15
N ASN A 16 7.00 -20.03 -9.17
CA ASN A 16 6.27 -21.20 -8.72
C ASN A 16 4.82 -20.79 -8.28
N PRO A 17 3.77 -21.43 -8.82
CA PRO A 17 2.38 -21.08 -8.50
C PRO A 17 2.03 -21.17 -7.01
N ASP A 18 2.59 -22.14 -6.28
CA ASP A 18 2.35 -22.32 -4.86
C ASP A 18 2.99 -21.17 -4.06
N LEU A 19 4.22 -20.78 -4.43
CA LEU A 19 4.90 -19.63 -3.84
C LEU A 19 4.13 -18.33 -4.12
N ALA A 20 3.67 -18.13 -5.36
CA ALA A 20 2.89 -16.95 -5.72
C ALA A 20 1.56 -16.88 -4.95
N THR A 21 0.93 -18.02 -4.71
CA THR A 21 -0.30 -18.11 -3.91
C THR A 21 -0.02 -17.77 -2.45
N GLN A 22 1.06 -18.32 -1.88
CA GLN A 22 1.48 -18.04 -0.52
C GLN A 22 1.79 -16.55 -0.32
N LEU A 23 2.62 -15.96 -1.19
CA LEU A 23 2.94 -14.53 -1.14
C LEU A 23 1.69 -13.66 -1.21
N LYS A 24 0.73 -13.97 -2.09
CA LYS A 24 -0.53 -13.23 -2.20
C LYS A 24 -1.39 -13.36 -0.94
N SER A 25 -1.40 -14.54 -0.31
CA SER A 25 -2.14 -14.79 0.93
C SER A 25 -1.55 -13.98 2.09
N ASP A 26 -0.22 -14.01 2.24
CA ASP A 26 0.47 -13.30 3.32
C ASP A 26 0.38 -11.79 3.15
N GLU A 27 0.51 -11.31 1.90
CA GLU A 27 0.30 -9.90 1.55
C GLU A 27 -1.11 -9.45 1.93
N LYS A 28 -2.13 -10.26 1.58
CA LYS A 28 -3.52 -9.95 1.91
C LYS A 28 -3.72 -9.86 3.42
N ALA A 29 -3.18 -10.80 4.19
CA ALA A 29 -3.31 -10.82 5.65
C ALA A 29 -2.64 -9.60 6.31
N LEU A 30 -1.43 -9.23 5.87
CA LEU A 30 -0.74 -8.02 6.35
C LEU A 30 -1.50 -6.74 5.96
N ALA A 31 -1.95 -6.63 4.70
CA ALA A 31 -2.72 -5.47 4.24
C ALA A 31 -4.05 -5.31 5.00
N GLN A 32 -4.75 -6.41 5.31
CA GLN A 32 -5.98 -6.39 6.11
C GLN A 32 -5.71 -5.88 7.52
N ARG A 33 -4.68 -6.42 8.20
CA ARG A 33 -4.28 -5.96 9.53
C ARG A 33 -3.88 -4.48 9.55
N LEU A 34 -3.16 -3.99 8.54
CA LEU A 34 -2.78 -2.57 8.46
C LEU A 34 -3.99 -1.66 8.22
N GLN A 35 -5.00 -2.14 7.49
CA GLN A 35 -6.29 -1.45 7.34
C GLN A 35 -7.06 -1.41 8.67
N GLU A 36 -7.13 -2.51 9.40
CA GLU A 36 -7.76 -2.59 10.73
C GLU A 36 -7.07 -1.66 11.75
N GLN A 37 -5.75 -1.49 11.64
CA GLN A 37 -4.97 -0.56 12.47
C GLN A 37 -5.10 0.91 12.04
N GLY A 38 -5.77 1.18 10.91
CA GLY A 38 -5.93 2.52 10.34
C GLY A 38 -4.69 3.06 9.61
N LYS A 39 -3.56 2.32 9.60
CA LYS A 39 -2.31 2.74 8.96
C LYS A 39 -2.41 2.71 7.44
N TRP A 40 -3.08 1.70 6.89
CA TRP A 40 -3.41 1.63 5.47
C TRP A 40 -4.85 2.08 5.29
N ARG A 41 -5.04 3.40 5.29
CA ARG A 41 -6.37 4.03 5.36
C ARG A 41 -7.27 3.70 4.18
N HIS A 42 -6.69 3.71 2.98
CA HIS A 42 -7.43 3.42 1.77
C HIS A 42 -6.63 2.60 0.78
N LEU A 43 -7.31 1.73 0.04
CA LEU A 43 -6.73 0.82 -0.92
C LEU A 43 -7.68 0.61 -2.11
N TRP A 44 -7.26 1.04 -3.30
CA TRP A 44 -8.05 0.89 -4.53
C TRP A 44 -7.25 0.24 -5.64
N ARG A 45 -7.91 -0.66 -6.38
CA ARG A 45 -7.36 -1.25 -7.61
C ARG A 45 -7.35 -0.21 -8.73
N ILE A 46 -6.25 -0.13 -9.47
CA ILE A 46 -6.20 0.62 -10.73
C ILE A 46 -6.82 -0.26 -11.83
N ALA A 47 -7.90 0.21 -12.46
CA ALA A 47 -8.62 -0.55 -13.48
C ALA A 47 -7.70 -0.92 -14.66
N GLY A 48 -7.65 -2.21 -15.02
CA GLY A 48 -6.80 -2.72 -16.10
C GLY A 48 -5.34 -2.96 -15.73
N HIS A 49 -4.92 -2.67 -14.50
CA HIS A 49 -3.53 -2.84 -14.05
C HIS A 49 -3.45 -3.73 -12.82
N TYR A 50 -2.39 -4.54 -12.71
CA TYR A 50 -2.05 -5.20 -11.46
C TYR A 50 -1.33 -4.24 -10.51
N ALA A 51 -2.01 -3.14 -10.20
CA ALA A 51 -1.51 -2.04 -9.40
C ALA A 51 -2.60 -1.50 -8.47
N ASN A 52 -2.21 -0.68 -7.51
CA ASN A 52 -3.13 0.00 -6.62
C ASN A 52 -2.71 1.44 -6.34
N TYR A 53 -3.70 2.26 -6.00
CA TYR A 53 -3.50 3.52 -5.28
C TYR A 53 -3.90 3.30 -3.83
N SER A 54 -3.04 3.77 -2.94
CA SER A 54 -3.20 3.63 -1.50
C SER A 54 -2.99 4.96 -0.80
N VAL A 55 -3.68 5.14 0.32
CA VAL A 55 -3.41 6.22 1.27
C VAL A 55 -2.97 5.60 2.58
N PHE A 56 -1.75 5.92 3.01
CA PHE A 56 -1.24 5.54 4.32
C PHE A 56 -1.32 6.73 5.28
N ASP A 57 -1.70 6.45 6.53
CA ASP A 57 -1.66 7.40 7.64
C ASP A 57 -0.75 6.86 8.74
N VAL A 58 0.48 7.39 8.80
CA VAL A 58 1.54 6.91 9.69
C VAL A 58 2.27 8.09 10.33
N ASP A 59 2.95 7.88 11.45
CA ASP A 59 3.51 8.97 12.26
C ASP A 59 4.77 9.59 11.64
N SER A 60 5.44 8.88 10.72
CA SER A 60 6.67 9.36 10.09
C SER A 60 6.96 8.71 8.73
N VAL A 61 7.88 9.32 7.98
CA VAL A 61 8.43 8.74 6.74
C VAL A 61 9.15 7.41 7.02
N GLN A 62 9.83 7.28 8.17
CA GLN A 62 10.51 6.05 8.56
C GLN A 62 9.51 4.92 8.79
N GLU A 63 8.41 5.19 9.48
CA GLU A 63 7.36 4.20 9.71
C GLU A 63 6.74 3.72 8.39
N LEU A 64 6.49 4.64 7.44
CA LEU A 64 6.04 4.26 6.09
C LEU A 64 7.04 3.32 5.44
N HIS A 65 8.33 3.68 5.45
CA HIS A 65 9.38 2.88 4.84
C HIS A 65 9.43 1.47 5.44
N ASP A 66 9.45 1.36 6.77
CA ASP A 66 9.51 0.08 7.46
C ASP A 66 8.29 -0.80 7.17
N LEU A 67 7.10 -0.20 7.05
CA LEU A 67 5.88 -0.91 6.67
C LEU A 67 5.91 -1.44 5.24
N LEU A 68 6.35 -0.61 4.28
CA LEU A 68 6.46 -1.03 2.88
C LEU A 68 7.49 -2.15 2.71
N MET A 69 8.62 -2.07 3.41
CA MET A 69 9.67 -3.10 3.41
C MET A 69 9.20 -4.45 3.98
N GLN A 70 8.15 -4.46 4.81
CA GLN A 70 7.57 -5.68 5.38
C GLN A 70 6.57 -6.38 4.45
N LEU A 71 6.13 -5.73 3.36
CA LEU A 71 5.19 -6.34 2.42
C LEU A 71 5.83 -7.56 1.75
N PRO A 72 5.23 -8.76 1.83
CA PRO A 72 5.73 -9.96 1.14
C PRO A 72 5.99 -9.75 -0.36
N LEU A 73 5.19 -8.92 -1.02
CA LEU A 73 5.35 -8.60 -2.43
C LEU A 73 6.35 -7.47 -2.71
N PHE A 74 6.91 -6.79 -1.70
CA PHE A 74 7.84 -5.66 -1.87
C PHE A 74 8.96 -5.90 -2.91
N PRO A 75 9.66 -7.06 -2.93
CA PRO A 75 10.70 -7.33 -3.92
C PRO A 75 10.23 -7.31 -5.38
N TYR A 76 8.92 -7.42 -5.61
CA TYR A 76 8.27 -7.47 -6.91
C TYR A 76 7.47 -6.20 -7.22
N MET A 77 7.60 -5.14 -6.42
CA MET A 77 6.83 -3.91 -6.62
C MET A 77 7.68 -2.77 -7.16
N ALA A 78 7.09 -1.99 -8.07
CA ALA A 78 7.50 -0.61 -8.29
C ALA A 78 6.59 0.30 -7.44
N ILE A 79 7.20 1.13 -6.60
CA ILE A 79 6.49 1.97 -5.61
C ILE A 79 6.84 3.44 -5.85
N GLU A 80 5.81 4.28 -5.96
CA GLU A 80 5.90 5.74 -6.01
C GLU A 80 5.20 6.30 -4.76
N VAL A 81 5.85 7.24 -4.05
CA VAL A 81 5.36 7.78 -2.77
C VAL A 81 5.32 9.30 -2.83
N ASP A 82 4.15 9.87 -2.56
CA ASP A 82 3.94 11.32 -2.44
C ASP A 82 3.45 11.67 -1.03
N ALA A 83 4.21 12.51 -0.31
CA ALA A 83 3.74 13.08 0.95
C ALA A 83 2.62 14.09 0.69
N MET A 84 1.53 13.99 1.45
CA MET A 84 0.36 14.86 1.30
C MET A 84 0.17 15.77 2.50
N CYS A 85 -0.27 17.00 2.23
CA CYS A 85 -0.77 17.93 3.24
C CYS A 85 -2.28 18.08 3.12
N ARG A 86 -2.92 18.44 4.23
CA ARG A 86 -4.34 18.79 4.21
C ARG A 86 -4.54 20.07 3.42
N HIS A 87 -5.47 20.03 2.47
CA HIS A 87 -5.79 21.19 1.65
C HIS A 87 -6.58 22.22 2.46
N PRO A 88 -6.24 23.53 2.41
CA PRO A 88 -6.90 24.57 3.22
C PRO A 88 -8.38 24.76 2.90
N SER A 89 -8.79 24.41 1.68
CA SER A 89 -10.20 24.46 1.25
C SER A 89 -10.98 23.16 1.51
N SER A 90 -10.39 22.17 2.19
CA SER A 90 -11.14 20.95 2.55
C SER A 90 -12.27 21.31 3.52
N ILE A 91 -13.52 21.00 3.15
CA ILE A 91 -14.69 21.23 4.00
C ILE A 91 -14.83 20.20 5.12
N ARG A 92 -14.10 19.08 5.03
CA ARG A 92 -14.13 18.01 6.04
C ARG A 92 -13.07 18.30 7.09
N GLU A 93 -13.43 18.10 8.36
CA GLU A 93 -12.52 18.28 9.50
C GLU A 93 -11.50 17.14 9.64
N ASP A 94 -11.81 15.97 9.09
CA ASP A 94 -10.92 14.82 9.00
C ASP A 94 -10.97 14.16 7.60
N ASP A 95 -10.07 13.20 7.40
CA ASP A 95 -9.91 12.48 6.14
C ASP A 95 -10.44 11.03 6.23
N ARG A 96 -11.31 10.71 7.21
CA ARG A 96 -11.80 9.34 7.47
C ARG A 96 -12.89 8.92 6.48
#